data_AF-A0AA88USK6-F1
#
_entry.id   AF-A0AA88USK6-F1
#
_cell.length_a   1.000
_cell.length_b   1.000
_cell.length_c   1.000
_cell.angle_alpha   90.00
_cell.angle_beta   90.00
_cell.angle_gamma   90.00
#
_symmetry.space_group_name_H-M   'P 1'
#
loop_
_entity.id
_entity.type
_entity.pdbx_description
1 polymer ?
#
loop_
_entity_poly.entity_id
_entity_poly.type
_entity_poly.pdbx_seq_one_letter_code
_entity_poly.pdbx_strand_id
1 'polypeptide(L)'
;MEASSASYSGFNNEVTEEFFTELAKVGQLVEGILNDCLGLPAGFLKEYNNDRSWDVILVFRYYPATEADTIGAYEHQDVLSNNKFKSGVHRVVSPEGTNRHSFAFFYHLEGEKWVEPLSHFTKEIGDKPKYRGFPYKEYYGLRLGQKTNPPATPEDRSTSLRGG
;
A
#
# COMPACT_ATOMS: atom_id res chain seq x y z
N MET A 1 -9.91 -0.91 -16.42
CA MET A 1 -10.05 -0.44 -15.01
C MET A 1 -9.81 1.05 -14.98
N GLU A 2 -10.79 1.82 -14.52
CA GLU A 2 -10.60 3.25 -14.27
C GLU A 2 -10.46 3.44 -12.75
N ALA A 3 -9.34 4.03 -12.33
CA ALA A 3 -9.14 4.51 -10.97
C ALA A 3 -9.33 6.02 -10.99
N SER A 4 -10.45 6.50 -10.45
CA SER A 4 -10.68 7.92 -10.21
C SER A 4 -10.22 8.25 -8.80
N SER A 5 -9.40 9.30 -8.64
CA SER A 5 -9.32 9.98 -7.34
C SER A 5 -10.70 10.55 -7.02
N ALA A 6 -11.02 10.66 -5.74
CA ALA A 6 -12.34 11.03 -5.24
C ALA A 6 -12.72 12.48 -5.62
N SER A 7 -13.13 12.68 -6.86
CA SER A 7 -14.03 13.72 -7.31
C SER A 7 -15.04 13.10 -8.28
N TYR A 8 -15.58 11.94 -7.90
CA TYR A 8 -16.71 11.37 -8.62
C TYR A 8 -17.95 12.16 -8.22
N SER A 9 -18.52 12.93 -9.16
CA SER A 9 -19.71 13.76 -8.96
C SER A 9 -20.98 13.00 -8.51
N GLY A 10 -20.91 11.67 -8.39
CA GLY A 10 -21.98 10.80 -7.93
C GLY A 10 -21.94 10.42 -6.44
N PHE A 11 -20.91 10.78 -5.68
CA PHE A 11 -20.86 10.53 -4.22
C PHE A 11 -20.99 11.83 -3.45
N ASN A 12 -21.76 11.80 -2.35
CA ASN A 12 -21.86 12.93 -1.43
C ASN A 12 -20.50 13.10 -0.72
N ASN A 13 -19.94 14.31 -0.78
CA ASN A 13 -18.66 14.63 -0.17
C ASN A 13 -18.67 14.38 1.34
N GLU A 14 -19.74 14.74 2.05
CA GLU A 14 -19.88 14.55 3.50
C GLU A 14 -19.79 13.06 3.87
N VAL A 15 -20.52 12.20 3.16
CA VAL A 15 -20.49 10.75 3.38
C VAL A 15 -19.11 10.17 3.06
N THR A 16 -18.45 10.68 2.03
CA THR A 16 -17.12 10.22 1.63
C THR A 16 -16.07 10.62 2.67
N GLU A 17 -16.16 11.83 3.22
CA GLU A 17 -15.28 12.35 4.28
C GLU A 17 -15.49 11.61 5.61
N GLU A 18 -16.74 11.33 6.00
CA GLU A 18 -17.05 10.52 7.17
C GLU A 18 -16.47 9.11 7.01
N PHE A 19 -16.72 8.47 5.86
CA PHE A 19 -16.20 7.13 5.58
C PHE A 19 -14.66 7.09 5.58
N PHE A 20 -14.01 8.10 5.01
CA PHE A 20 -12.56 8.24 5.07
C PHE A 20 -12.06 8.34 6.51
N THR A 21 -12.72 9.16 7.33
CA THR A 21 -12.37 9.36 8.73
C THR A 21 -12.47 8.06 9.54
N GLU A 22 -13.54 7.29 9.36
CA GLU A 22 -13.70 6.01 10.05
C GLU A 22 -12.68 4.97 9.59
N LEU A 23 -12.36 4.91 8.29
CA LEU A 23 -11.33 4.02 7.79
C LEU A 23 -9.92 4.41 8.28
N ALA A 24 -9.63 5.70 8.41
CA ALA A 24 -8.37 6.18 8.98
C ALA A 24 -8.23 5.77 10.45
N LYS A 25 -9.31 5.82 11.25
CA LYS A 25 -9.32 5.31 12.64
C LYS A 25 -9.03 3.81 12.70
N VAL A 26 -9.62 3.01 11.80
CA VAL A 26 -9.32 1.58 11.69
C VAL A 26 -7.85 1.36 11.32
N GLY A 27 -7.33 2.12 10.35
CA GLY A 27 -5.92 2.07 9.97
C GLY A 27 -4.99 2.37 11.14
N GLN A 28 -5.30 3.39 11.93
CA GLN A 28 -4.55 3.75 13.14
C GLN A 28 -4.60 2.65 14.21
N LEU A 29 -5.74 1.99 14.38
CA LEU A 29 -5.86 0.86 15.30
C LEU A 29 -4.99 -0.33 14.83
N VAL A 30 -5.04 -0.67 13.54
CA VAL A 30 -4.23 -1.75 12.96
C VAL A 30 -2.73 -1.42 13.06
N GLU A 31 -2.34 -0.17 12.83
CA GLU A 31 -0.97 0.32 13.02
C GLU A 31 -0.49 0.13 14.46
N GLY A 32 -1.34 0.44 15.45
CA GLY A 32 -1.04 0.18 16.87
C GLY A 32 -0.80 -1.31 17.16
N ILE A 33 -1.66 -2.19 16.63
CA ILE A 33 -1.48 -3.65 16.77
C ILE A 33 -0.17 -4.11 16.12
N LEU A 34 0.15 -3.60 14.92
CA LEU A 34 1.40 -3.91 14.23
C LEU A 34 2.62 -3.43 15.03
N ASN A 35 2.55 -2.25 15.65
CA ASN A 35 3.60 -1.72 16.52
C ASN A 35 3.92 -2.72 17.64
N ASP A 36 2.88 -3.22 18.31
CA ASP A 36 3.02 -4.19 19.41
C ASP A 36 3.52 -5.54 18.93
N CYS A 37 2.99 -6.07 17.81
CA CYS A 37 3.45 -7.32 17.19
C CYS A 37 4.92 -7.26 16.74
N LEU A 38 5.41 -6.07 16.42
CA LEU A 38 6.80 -5.83 16.04
C LEU A 38 7.72 -5.63 17.26
N GLY A 39 7.18 -5.52 18.47
CA GLY A 39 7.95 -5.28 19.69
C GLY A 39 8.55 -3.86 19.75
N LEU A 40 7.97 -2.92 19.02
CA LEU A 40 8.46 -1.54 18.96
C LEU A 40 8.03 -0.76 20.22
N PRO A 41 8.74 0.34 20.56
CA PRO A 41 8.30 1.25 21.62
C PRO A 41 6.85 1.70 21.40
N ALA A 42 6.12 1.93 22.49
CA ALA A 42 4.72 2.35 22.42
C ALA A 42 4.57 3.62 21.57
N GLY A 43 3.67 3.59 20.58
CA GLY A 43 3.40 4.74 19.72
C GLY A 43 4.45 5.00 18.63
N PHE A 44 5.50 4.18 18.51
CA PHE A 44 6.59 4.41 17.58
C PHE A 44 6.11 4.58 16.13
N LEU A 45 5.28 3.67 15.60
CA LEU A 45 4.79 3.78 14.22
C LEU A 45 3.91 5.01 13.98
N LYS A 46 3.11 5.39 14.98
CA LYS A 46 2.27 6.59 14.91
C LYS A 46 3.11 7.87 14.86
N GLU A 47 4.16 7.95 15.67
CA GLU A 47 5.11 9.08 15.65
C GLU A 47 5.96 9.07 14.39
N TYR A 48 6.31 7.87 13.91
CA TYR A 48 7.01 7.70 12.66
C TYR A 48 6.18 8.25 11.50
N ASN A 49 4.87 8.01 11.41
CA ASN A 49 4.05 8.59 10.34
C ASN A 49 2.79 9.30 10.86
N ASN A 50 3.01 10.48 11.43
CA ASN A 50 1.94 11.33 11.96
C ASN A 50 1.22 12.15 10.89
N ASP A 51 1.84 12.38 9.74
CA ASP A 51 1.20 12.98 8.57
C ASP A 51 0.47 11.91 7.75
N ARG A 52 -0.86 12.07 7.68
CA ARG A 52 -1.79 11.16 7.01
C ARG A 52 -2.32 11.70 5.67
N SER A 53 -1.74 12.78 5.17
CA SER A 53 -2.20 13.47 3.94
C SER A 53 -2.09 12.63 2.67
N TRP A 54 -1.30 11.54 2.71
CA TRP A 54 -1.12 10.59 1.60
C TRP A 54 -2.06 9.37 1.65
N ASP A 55 -2.90 9.26 2.68
CA ASP A 55 -3.95 8.24 2.73
C ASP A 55 -4.99 8.52 1.64
N VAL A 56 -5.40 7.47 0.92
CA VAL A 56 -6.31 7.62 -0.22
C VAL A 56 -7.37 6.53 -0.24
N ILE A 57 -8.58 6.91 -0.63
CA ILE A 57 -9.61 5.97 -1.10
C ILE A 57 -9.59 5.98 -2.62
N LEU A 58 -9.41 4.80 -3.22
CA LEU A 58 -9.61 4.59 -4.63
C LEU A 58 -10.92 3.85 -4.88
N VAL A 59 -11.70 4.38 -5.81
CA VAL A 59 -12.90 3.73 -6.32
C VAL A 59 -12.53 3.00 -7.59
N PHE A 60 -12.72 1.68 -7.58
CA PHE A 60 -12.50 0.84 -8.74
C PHE A 60 -13.84 0.45 -9.37
N ARG A 61 -14.00 0.80 -10.64
CA ARG A 61 -15.09 0.32 -11.48
C ARG A 61 -14.56 -0.75 -12.44
N TYR A 62 -15.18 -1.91 -12.35
CA TYR A 62 -14.94 -3.04 -13.24
C TYR A 62 -16.16 -3.16 -14.14
N TYR A 63 -15.98 -2.73 -15.39
CA TYR A 63 -16.98 -2.95 -16.43
C TYR A 63 -17.09 -4.45 -16.72
N PRO A 64 -18.24 -4.91 -17.24
CA PRO A 64 -18.41 -6.28 -17.66
C PRO A 64 -17.35 -6.55 -18.73
N ALA A 65 -16.53 -7.56 -18.50
CA ALA A 65 -15.50 -7.90 -19.45
C ALA A 65 -16.15 -8.65 -20.62
N THR A 66 -15.68 -8.42 -21.84
CA THR A 66 -16.15 -9.15 -23.04
C THR A 66 -15.64 -10.59 -23.07
N GLU A 67 -14.59 -10.88 -22.29
CA GLU A 67 -14.06 -12.21 -21.96
C GLU A 67 -13.57 -12.17 -20.51
N ALA A 68 -13.33 -13.32 -19.86
CA ALA A 68 -12.86 -13.35 -18.48
C ALA A 68 -11.50 -12.65 -18.32
N ASP A 69 -11.50 -11.44 -17.77
CA ASP A 69 -10.30 -10.63 -17.54
C ASP A 69 -9.81 -10.75 -16.08
N THR A 70 -8.49 -10.66 -15.91
CA THR A 70 -7.81 -10.76 -14.61
C THR A 70 -6.92 -9.55 -14.39
N ILE A 71 -7.25 -8.73 -13.40
CA ILE A 71 -6.43 -7.57 -13.01
C ILE A 71 -5.81 -7.83 -11.65
N GLY A 72 -4.47 -7.84 -11.59
CA GLY A 72 -3.69 -8.13 -10.39
C GLY A 72 -3.13 -6.89 -9.70
N ALA A 73 -2.98 -6.97 -8.38
CA ALA A 73 -2.11 -6.10 -7.62
C ALA A 73 -0.95 -6.94 -7.04
N TYR A 74 0.27 -6.45 -7.26
CA TYR A 74 1.48 -7.14 -6.82
C TYR A 74 1.72 -6.99 -5.32
N GLU A 75 2.58 -7.84 -4.78
CA GLU A 75 2.98 -7.81 -3.36
C GLU A 75 3.51 -6.44 -2.95
N HIS A 76 3.13 -5.99 -1.76
CA HIS A 76 3.77 -4.86 -1.10
C HIS A 76 5.10 -5.30 -0.48
N GLN A 77 6.08 -4.39 -0.40
CA GLN A 77 7.38 -4.66 0.20
C GLN A 77 7.42 -4.06 1.61
N ASP A 78 7.51 -4.93 2.62
CA ASP A 78 7.63 -4.54 4.02
C ASP A 78 9.08 -4.16 4.34
N VAL A 79 9.44 -2.93 4.03
CA VAL A 79 10.82 -2.43 4.19
C VAL A 79 11.18 -2.19 5.66
N LEU A 80 10.28 -1.59 6.44
CA LEU A 80 10.55 -1.21 7.84
C LEU A 80 10.91 -2.42 8.71
N SER A 81 10.18 -3.53 8.56
CA SER A 81 10.44 -4.74 9.34
C SER A 81 11.54 -5.64 8.76
N ASN A 82 12.23 -5.17 7.71
CA ASN A 82 13.20 -5.94 6.95
C ASN A 82 12.59 -7.26 6.38
N ASN A 83 11.38 -7.15 5.83
CA ASN A 83 10.61 -8.23 5.19
C ASN A 83 10.10 -9.34 6.14
N LYS A 84 9.73 -8.99 7.38
CA LYS A 84 9.12 -9.89 8.36
C LYS A 84 7.68 -10.23 8.00
N PHE A 85 6.88 -9.24 7.58
CA PHE A 85 5.55 -9.49 7.04
C PHE A 85 5.60 -9.70 5.52
N LYS A 86 4.73 -10.59 5.04
CA LYS A 86 4.58 -10.91 3.62
C LYS A 86 3.24 -10.41 3.12
N SER A 87 3.26 -9.78 1.96
CA SER A 87 2.06 -9.40 1.23
C SER A 87 1.77 -10.46 0.16
N GLY A 88 0.51 -10.90 0.05
CA GLY A 88 0.09 -11.82 -1.01
C GLY A 88 -0.19 -11.09 -2.31
N VAL A 89 0.13 -11.74 -3.44
CA VAL A 89 -0.37 -11.32 -4.75
C VAL A 89 -1.87 -11.59 -4.80
N HIS A 90 -2.66 -10.59 -5.16
CA HIS A 90 -4.10 -10.73 -5.29
C HIS A 90 -4.58 -10.25 -6.65
N ARG A 91 -5.67 -10.84 -7.13
CA ARG A 91 -6.26 -10.55 -8.44
C ARG A 91 -7.76 -10.45 -8.34
N VAL A 92 -8.35 -9.60 -9.17
CA VAL A 92 -9.79 -9.51 -9.37
C VAL A 92 -10.13 -10.22 -10.68
N VAL A 93 -11.13 -11.09 -10.62
CA VAL A 93 -11.73 -11.75 -11.79
C VAL A 93 -13.04 -11.02 -12.10
N SER A 94 -13.21 -10.56 -13.34
CA SER A 94 -14.45 -9.93 -13.79
C SER A 94 -15.22 -10.91 -14.69
N PRO A 95 -16.33 -11.51 -14.22
CA PRO A 95 -17.14 -12.39 -15.05
C PRO A 95 -17.93 -11.59 -16.09
N GLU A 96 -18.24 -12.23 -17.21
CA GLU A 96 -19.05 -11.65 -18.27
C GLU A 96 -20.44 -11.20 -17.75
N GLY A 97 -20.96 -10.08 -18.27
CA GLY A 97 -22.34 -9.65 -18.05
C GLY A 97 -22.64 -8.99 -16.70
N THR A 98 -21.67 -8.76 -15.81
CA THR A 98 -21.91 -8.07 -14.53
C THR A 98 -20.99 -6.88 -14.31
N ASN A 99 -21.54 -5.81 -13.71
CA ASN A 99 -20.74 -4.68 -13.22
C ASN A 99 -20.27 -4.97 -11.79
N ARG A 100 -19.01 -4.67 -11.49
CA ARG A 100 -18.49 -4.70 -10.12
C ARG A 100 -17.92 -3.34 -9.73
N HIS A 101 -18.23 -2.90 -8.52
CA HIS A 101 -17.62 -1.74 -7.88
C HIS A 101 -16.92 -2.18 -6.60
N SER A 102 -15.76 -1.59 -6.31
CA SER A 102 -15.13 -1.73 -5.00
C SER A 102 -14.40 -0.47 -4.59
N PHE A 103 -14.34 -0.24 -3.29
CA PHE A 103 -13.54 0.79 -2.66
C PHE A 103 -12.31 0.14 -2.03
N ALA A 104 -11.15 0.77 -2.19
CA ALA A 104 -9.95 0.38 -1.46
C ALA A 104 -9.38 1.62 -0.77
N PHE A 105 -9.23 1.53 0.55
CA PHE A 105 -8.52 2.52 1.34
C PHE A 105 -7.09 2.07 1.55
N PHE A 106 -6.16 2.94 1.22
CA PHE A 106 -4.73 2.72 1.42
C PHE A 106 -4.24 3.63 2.52
N TYR A 107 -3.81 3.00 3.62
CA TYR A 107 -3.18 3.65 4.77
C TYR A 107 -1.67 3.73 4.48
N HIS A 108 -1.23 4.86 3.96
CA HIS A 108 0.10 5.11 3.42
C HIS A 108 1.04 5.76 4.43
N LEU A 109 2.32 5.81 4.06
CA LEU A 109 3.26 6.79 4.59
C LEU A 109 3.13 8.11 3.81
N GLU A 110 3.49 9.21 4.45
CA GLU A 110 3.69 10.48 3.77
C GLU A 110 4.81 10.34 2.71
N GLY A 111 4.69 11.02 1.57
CA GLY A 111 5.55 10.81 0.41
C GLY A 111 7.02 11.15 0.62
N GLU A 112 7.35 12.20 1.37
CA GLU A 112 8.73 12.55 1.72
C GLU A 112 9.29 11.72 2.88
N LYS A 113 8.47 10.88 3.52
CA LYS A 113 8.92 10.01 4.62
C LYS A 113 10.06 9.10 4.17
N TRP A 114 11.19 9.18 4.86
CA TRP A 114 12.34 8.31 4.63
C TRP A 114 12.08 6.90 5.16
N VAL A 115 12.13 5.90 4.28
CA VAL A 115 11.86 4.49 4.55
C VAL A 115 13.13 3.68 4.38
N GLU A 116 13.50 2.94 5.42
CA GLU A 116 14.59 1.96 5.41
C GLU A 116 14.34 0.89 6.49
N PRO A 117 15.01 -0.27 6.44
CA PRO A 117 14.91 -1.27 7.50
C PRO A 117 15.27 -0.66 8.86
N LEU A 118 14.37 -0.80 9.85
CA LEU A 118 14.62 -0.29 11.19
C LEU A 118 15.82 -1.02 11.83
N SER A 119 16.57 -0.31 12.68
CA SER A 119 17.74 -0.88 13.38
C SER A 119 17.38 -2.14 14.19
N HIS A 120 16.18 -2.15 14.75
CA HIS A 120 15.59 -3.26 15.49
C HIS A 120 15.52 -4.58 14.69
N PHE A 121 15.43 -4.50 13.36
CA PHE A 121 15.37 -5.66 12.46
C PHE A 121 16.65 -5.85 11.63
N THR A 122 17.72 -5.15 12.01
CA THR A 122 19.03 -5.24 11.37
C THR A 122 20.13 -5.23 12.42
N LYS A 123 20.70 -4.06 12.71
CA LYS A 123 21.88 -3.85 13.57
C LYS A 123 21.75 -4.48 14.96
N GLU A 124 20.58 -4.36 15.59
CA GLU A 124 20.37 -4.83 16.97
C GLU A 124 20.35 -6.35 17.09
N ILE A 125 19.94 -7.06 16.03
CA ILE A 125 19.86 -8.52 15.98
C ILE A 125 20.98 -9.15 15.14
N GLY A 126 21.87 -8.34 14.56
CA GLY A 126 22.97 -8.78 13.70
C GLY A 126 22.57 -9.15 12.27
N ASP A 127 21.33 -8.85 11.85
CA ASP A 127 20.85 -9.12 10.50
C ASP A 127 21.25 -8.02 9.51
N LYS A 128 21.48 -8.40 8.25
CA LYS A 128 21.77 -7.45 7.16
C LYS A 128 20.49 -6.77 6.66
N PRO A 129 20.53 -5.47 6.34
CA PRO A 129 19.41 -4.81 5.67
C PRO A 129 19.19 -5.42 4.28
N LYS A 130 17.96 -5.83 3.97
CA LYS A 130 17.58 -6.35 2.65
C LYS A 130 17.27 -5.24 1.65
N TYR A 131 17.01 -4.04 2.14
CA TYR A 131 16.59 -2.88 1.36
C TYR A 131 17.49 -1.69 1.66
N ARG A 132 17.69 -0.83 0.65
CA ARG A 132 18.28 0.50 0.84
C ARG A 132 17.25 1.49 1.39
N GLY A 133 17.70 2.63 1.90
CA GLY A 133 16.82 3.75 2.24
C GLY A 133 16.36 4.55 1.02
N PHE A 134 15.14 5.10 1.09
CA PHE A 134 14.53 5.95 0.06
C PHE A 134 13.34 6.75 0.61
N PRO A 135 12.94 7.88 -0.02
CA PRO A 135 11.66 8.54 0.28
C PRO A 135 10.47 7.73 -0.26
N TYR A 136 9.38 7.63 0.51
CA TYR A 136 8.23 6.77 0.18
C TYR A 136 7.61 7.05 -1.19
N LYS A 137 7.62 8.30 -1.66
CA LYS A 137 7.12 8.67 -3.00
C LYS A 137 7.84 7.95 -4.14
N GLU A 138 9.11 7.61 -4.00
CA GLU A 138 9.84 6.81 -5.00
C GLU A 138 9.24 5.40 -5.09
N TYR A 139 8.97 4.78 -3.94
CA TYR A 139 8.30 3.49 -3.87
C TYR A 139 6.90 3.54 -4.47
N TYR A 140 6.11 4.56 -4.09
CA TYR A 140 4.76 4.73 -4.62
C TYR A 140 4.77 4.96 -6.14
N GLY A 141 5.70 5.76 -6.66
CA GLY A 141 5.88 5.99 -8.10
C GLY A 141 6.23 4.71 -8.86
N LEU A 142 7.14 3.88 -8.33
CA LEU A 142 7.45 2.55 -8.89
C LEU A 142 6.20 1.67 -8.95
N ARG A 143 5.37 1.68 -7.91
CA ARG A 143 4.12 0.90 -7.84
C ARG A 143 3.08 1.36 -8.84
N LEU A 144 2.96 2.66 -9.07
CA LEU A 144 2.10 3.20 -10.12
C LEU A 144 2.62 2.81 -11.51
N GLY A 145 3.94 2.90 -11.73
CA GLY A 145 4.59 2.47 -12.97
C GLY A 145 4.38 0.98 -13.28
N GLN A 146 4.43 0.11 -12.26
CA GLN A 146 4.18 -1.33 -12.43
C GLN A 146 2.72 -1.65 -12.82
N LYS A 147 1.76 -0.80 -12.47
CA LYS A 147 0.36 -0.95 -12.90
C LYS A 147 0.17 -0.60 -14.37
N THR A 148 0.90 0.40 -14.87
CA THR A 148 0.81 0.83 -16.27
C THR A 148 1.69 0.01 -17.20
N ASN A 149 2.85 -0.45 -16.69
CA ASN A 149 3.78 -1.31 -17.40
C ASN A 149 4.22 -2.48 -16.49
N PRO A 150 3.49 -3.61 -16.54
CA PRO A 150 3.79 -4.79 -15.75
C PRO A 150 5.22 -5.31 -15.97
N PRO A 151 6.02 -5.53 -14.92
CA PRO A 151 7.32 -6.16 -15.06
C PRO A 151 7.17 -7.63 -15.53
N ALA A 152 8.03 -8.02 -16.45
CA ALA A 152 8.00 -9.32 -17.12
C ALA A 152 8.19 -10.50 -16.15
N THR A 153 8.99 -10.30 -15.09
CA THR A 153 9.26 -11.31 -14.05
C THR A 153 9.02 -10.77 -12.64
N PRO A 154 8.81 -11.65 -11.64
CA PRO A 154 8.76 -11.26 -10.22
C PRO A 154 10.05 -10.61 -9.71
N GLU A 155 11.22 -11.05 -10.19
CA GLU A 155 12.53 -10.61 -9.72
C GLU A 155 12.77 -9.12 -10.04
N ASP A 156 12.38 -8.71 -11.26
CA ASP A 156 12.46 -7.33 -11.76
C ASP A 156 11.65 -6.32 -10.92
N ARG A 157 10.74 -6.79 -10.06
CA ARG A 157 9.87 -5.95 -9.21
C ARG A 157 10.60 -5.37 -8.00
N SER A 158 11.72 -5.96 -7.63
CA SER A 158 12.38 -5.74 -6.35
C SER A 158 13.79 -5.18 -6.45
N THR A 159 14.38 -5.20 -7.65
CA THR A 159 15.77 -4.80 -7.90
C THR A 159 16.06 -3.35 -7.53
N SER A 160 15.11 -2.43 -7.72
CA SER A 160 15.33 -1.00 -7.45
C SER A 160 15.39 -0.60 -5.97
N LEU A 161 14.97 -1.51 -5.07
CA LEU A 161 14.82 -1.24 -3.63
C LEU A 161 15.72 -2.12 -2.77
N ARG A 162 16.28 -3.21 -3.33
CA ARG A 162 17.21 -4.09 -2.62
C ARG A 162 18.51 -3.35 -2.29
N GLY A 163 19.02 -3.57 -1.08
CA GLY A 163 20.36 -3.13 -0.67
C GLY A 163 21.42 -4.04 -1.28
N GLY A 164 22.56 -3.46 -1.67
CA GLY A 164 23.73 -4.19 -2.17
C GLY A 164 24.47 -4.97 -1.09
#